data_AF-A0A962S9C0-F1
#
_entry.id   AF-A0A962S9C0-F1
#
_cell.length_a   1.000
_cell.length_b   1.000
_cell.length_c   1.000
_cell.angle_alpha   90.00
_cell.angle_beta   90.00
_cell.angle_gamma   90.00
#
_symmetry.space_group_name_H-M   'P 1'
#
loop_
_entity.id
_entity.type
_entity.pdbx_description
1 polymer ?
#
loop_
_entity_poly.entity_id
_entity_poly.type
_entity_poly.pdbx_seq_one_letter_code
_entity_poly.pdbx_strand_id
1 'polypeptide(L)'
;MSKNFIYILLTIKGMLLVWGILGFIEYFVPTAAFGLQDSNFPAGVQFLHWLLISLTGIIFIFGYLKRWRYTAFATITMYATLATLCFVETVDFNAFGGGDRRFIIMAVEYILYIILSTYLLRSKQVRLRFQGHE
;
A
#
# COMPACT_ATOMS: atom_id res chain seq x y z
N MET A 1 -16.78 -12.00 -8.14
CA MET A 1 -16.46 -10.89 -7.20
C MET A 1 -17.71 -10.03 -6.98
N SER A 2 -18.13 -9.87 -5.73
CA SER A 2 -19.41 -9.23 -5.38
C SER A 2 -19.41 -7.73 -5.73
N LYS A 3 -20.61 -7.14 -5.87
CA LYS A 3 -20.86 -5.70 -6.11
C LYS A 3 -20.18 -4.77 -5.09
N ASN A 4 -19.68 -5.31 -3.98
CA ASN A 4 -19.22 -4.55 -2.83
C ASN A 4 -17.69 -4.47 -2.71
N PHE A 5 -16.93 -5.18 -3.55
CA PHE A 5 -15.47 -5.28 -3.35
C PHE A 5 -14.72 -3.95 -3.53
N ILE A 6 -15.23 -3.04 -4.36
CA ILE A 6 -14.64 -1.70 -4.50
C ILE A 6 -14.76 -0.88 -3.21
N TYR A 7 -15.82 -1.06 -2.43
CA TYR A 7 -15.97 -0.42 -1.12
C TYR A 7 -15.04 -1.06 -0.09
N ILE A 8 -14.85 -2.38 -0.15
CA ILE A 8 -13.85 -3.06 0.67
C ILE A 8 -12.45 -2.50 0.38
N LEU A 9 -12.10 -2.31 -0.89
CA LEU A 9 -10.84 -1.67 -1.24
C LEU A 9 -10.73 -0.24 -0.71
N LEU A 10 -11.80 0.55 -0.83
CA LEU A 10 -11.80 1.91 -0.28
C LEU A 10 -11.52 1.90 1.22
N THR A 11 -12.17 1.01 1.97
CA THR A 11 -11.93 0.83 3.41
C THR A 11 -10.49 0.42 3.69
N ILE A 12 -9.96 -0.59 2.97
CA ILE A 12 -8.57 -1.04 3.12
C ILE A 12 -7.59 0.11 2.85
N LYS A 13 -7.84 0.93 1.82
CA LYS A 13 -6.98 2.08 1.50
C LYS A 13 -7.11 3.22 2.51
N GLY A 14 -8.29 3.39 3.11
CA GLY A 14 -8.48 4.27 4.27
C GLY A 14 -7.66 3.81 5.48
N MET A 15 -7.74 2.53 5.82
CA MET A 15 -6.95 1.94 6.90
C MET A 15 -5.44 2.06 6.62
N LEU A 16 -5.01 1.80 5.39
CA LEU A 16 -3.61 1.95 4.96
C LEU A 16 -3.12 3.40 5.11
N LEU A 17 -3.96 4.38 4.75
CA LEU A 17 -3.61 5.79 4.92
C LEU A 17 -3.47 6.17 6.40
N VAL A 18 -4.42 5.75 7.24
CA VAL A 18 -4.32 5.96 8.70
C VAL A 18 -3.04 5.33 9.24
N TRP A 19 -2.72 4.10 8.82
CA TRP A 19 -1.50 3.41 9.20
C TRP A 19 -0.24 4.17 8.78
N GLY A 20 -0.18 4.66 7.54
CA GLY A 20 0.92 5.49 7.05
C GLY A 20 1.10 6.79 7.82
N ILE A 21 -0.02 7.45 8.19
CA ILE A 21 -0.01 8.67 9.01
C ILE A 21 0.54 8.36 10.42
N LEU A 22 0.09 7.28 11.05
CA LEU A 22 0.61 6.87 12.37
C LEU A 22 2.10 6.54 12.31
N GLY A 23 2.54 5.87 11.24
CA GLY A 23 3.95 5.59 11.00
C GLY A 23 4.78 6.87 10.85
N PHE A 24 4.27 7.88 10.15
CA PHE A 24 4.92 9.20 10.09
C PHE A 24 4.92 9.94 11.42
N ILE A 25 3.82 9.88 12.18
CA ILE A 25 3.75 10.51 13.50
C ILE A 25 4.85 9.94 14.38
N GLU A 26 5.00 8.62 14.45
CA GLU A 26 6.08 8.01 15.23
C GLU A 26 7.47 8.29 14.65
N TYR A 27 7.62 8.36 13.32
CA TYR A 27 8.88 8.73 12.68
C TYR A 27 9.38 10.13 13.11
N PHE A 28 8.48 11.12 13.16
CA PHE A 28 8.83 12.50 13.58
C PHE A 28 8.75 12.72 15.09
N VAL A 29 7.94 11.92 15.79
CA VAL A 29 7.71 12.00 17.23
C VAL A 29 7.91 10.60 17.83
N PRO A 30 9.17 10.16 18.04
CA PRO A 30 9.45 8.81 18.53
C PRO A 30 8.86 8.50 19.91
N THR A 31 8.51 9.53 20.69
CA THR A 31 7.83 9.38 21.99
C THR A 31 6.40 8.86 21.87
N ALA A 32 5.80 8.86 20.68
CA ALA A 32 4.49 8.25 20.44
C ALA A 32 4.48 6.73 20.66
N ALA A 33 5.63 6.06 20.46
CA ALA A 33 5.89 4.67 20.81
C ALA A 33 4.78 3.68 20.37
N PHE A 34 4.28 3.83 19.15
CA PHE A 34 3.30 2.91 18.55
C PHE A 34 3.92 1.56 18.16
N GLY A 35 5.25 1.46 18.10
CA GLY A 35 5.97 0.25 17.71
C GLY A 35 5.89 -0.04 16.22
N LEU A 36 5.72 1.00 15.39
CA LEU A 36 5.61 0.87 13.93
C LEU A 36 6.98 0.97 13.26
N GLN A 37 7.94 1.68 13.86
CA GLN A 37 9.30 1.75 13.34
C GLN A 37 10.05 0.42 13.53
N ASP A 38 10.70 -0.06 12.47
CA ASP A 38 11.66 -1.16 12.54
C ASP A 38 13.07 -0.58 12.77
N SER A 39 13.76 -1.04 13.81
CA SER A 39 15.10 -0.58 14.17
C SER A 39 16.19 -0.99 13.17
N ASN A 40 15.92 -1.96 12.31
CA ASN A 40 16.86 -2.38 11.28
C ASN A 40 16.85 -1.46 10.05
N PHE A 41 15.82 -0.61 9.91
CA PHE A 41 15.66 0.23 8.73
C PHE A 41 16.41 1.55 8.93
N PRO A 42 17.27 1.97 7.98
CA PRO A 42 17.77 3.32 7.95
C PRO A 42 16.62 4.32 7.86
N ALA A 43 16.80 5.51 8.45
CA ALA A 43 15.76 6.54 8.50
C ALA A 43 15.17 6.86 7.10
N GLY A 44 16.01 6.88 6.06
CA GLY A 44 15.55 7.11 4.68
C GLY A 44 14.63 6.01 4.14
N VAL A 45 14.94 4.74 4.43
CA VAL A 45 14.10 3.59 4.02
C VAL A 45 12.76 3.65 4.75
N GLN A 46 12.81 3.89 6.05
CA GLN A 46 11.63 4.02 6.89
C GLN A 46 10.72 5.19 6.46
N PHE A 47 11.32 6.34 6.13
CA PHE A 47 10.58 7.47 5.57
C PHE A 47 9.89 7.09 4.24
N LEU A 48 10.62 6.45 3.33
CA LEU A 48 10.07 6.00 2.05
C LEU A 48 8.94 4.99 2.24
N HIS A 49 9.04 4.10 3.22
CA HIS A 49 7.99 3.14 3.55
C HIS A 49 6.67 3.83 3.88
N TRP A 50 6.70 4.73 4.86
CA TRP A 50 5.52 5.48 5.27
C TRP A 50 4.99 6.39 4.18
N LEU A 51 5.89 6.97 3.37
CA LEU A 51 5.52 7.78 2.21
C LEU A 51 4.74 6.95 1.19
N LEU A 52 5.26 5.79 0.78
CA LEU A 52 4.63 4.95 -0.23
C LEU A 52 3.29 4.37 0.26
N ILE A 53 3.20 3.96 1.52
CA ILE A 53 1.94 3.52 2.16
C ILE A 53 0.90 4.63 2.09
N SER A 54 1.27 5.84 2.53
CA SER A 54 0.38 7.00 2.56
C SER A 54 -0.07 7.39 1.15
N LEU A 55 0.87 7.50 0.19
CA LEU A 55 0.58 7.82 -1.20
C LEU A 55 -0.35 6.79 -1.85
N THR A 56 -0.16 5.50 -1.56
CA THR A 56 -1.03 4.43 -2.08
C THR A 56 -2.48 4.64 -1.61
N GLY A 57 -2.67 4.95 -0.32
CA GLY A 57 -3.99 5.27 0.23
C GLY A 57 -4.59 6.52 -0.41
N ILE A 58 -3.82 7.62 -0.45
CA ILE A 58 -4.24 8.91 -1.01
C ILE A 58 -4.65 8.77 -2.48
N ILE A 59 -3.81 8.16 -3.31
CA ILE A 59 -4.05 8.00 -4.76
C ILE A 59 -5.36 7.26 -5.00
N PHE A 60 -5.58 6.15 -4.29
CA PHE A 60 -6.80 5.37 -4.47
C PHE A 60 -8.05 6.10 -3.97
N ILE A 61 -8.00 6.71 -2.79
CA ILE A 61 -9.13 7.46 -2.22
C ILE A 61 -9.46 8.67 -3.10
N PHE A 62 -8.46 9.46 -3.45
CA PHE A 62 -8.61 10.60 -4.36
C PHE A 62 -9.23 10.15 -5.68
N GLY A 63 -8.65 9.10 -6.27
CA GLY A 63 -9.13 8.53 -7.51
C GLY A 63 -10.57 8.05 -7.42
N TYR A 64 -10.93 7.40 -6.30
CA TYR A 64 -12.29 7.00 -5.97
C TYR A 64 -13.21 8.22 -5.95
N LEU A 65 -12.95 9.21 -5.11
CA LEU A 65 -13.80 10.39 -4.95
C LEU A 65 -13.98 11.17 -6.26
N LYS A 66 -12.90 11.35 -7.02
CA LYS A 66 -12.88 12.14 -8.26
C LYS A 66 -13.20 11.34 -9.52
N ARG A 67 -13.47 10.02 -9.42
CA ARG A 67 -13.67 9.13 -10.59
C ARG A 67 -12.52 9.21 -11.59
N TRP A 68 -11.28 9.30 -11.09
CA TRP A 68 -10.12 9.54 -11.94
C TRP A 68 -9.81 8.30 -12.80
N ARG A 69 -9.76 8.46 -14.12
CA ARG A 69 -9.58 7.35 -15.08
C ARG A 69 -8.30 6.54 -14.91
N TYR A 70 -7.25 7.17 -14.39
CA TYR A 70 -5.94 6.54 -14.21
C TYR A 70 -5.76 5.90 -12.82
N THR A 71 -6.77 5.93 -11.95
CA THR A 71 -6.67 5.41 -10.57
C THR A 71 -6.14 3.98 -10.53
N ALA A 72 -6.63 3.10 -11.43
CA ALA A 72 -6.19 1.71 -11.48
C ALA A 72 -4.68 1.60 -11.77
N PHE A 73 -4.21 2.28 -12.83
CA PHE A 73 -2.81 2.25 -13.21
C PHE A 73 -1.91 2.90 -12.16
N ALA A 74 -2.29 4.07 -11.63
CA ALA A 74 -1.52 4.75 -10.59
C ALA A 74 -1.41 3.87 -9.33
N THR A 75 -2.49 3.22 -8.92
CA THR A 75 -2.48 2.31 -7.76
C THR A 75 -1.61 1.08 -7.99
N ILE A 76 -1.61 0.51 -9.20
CA ILE A 76 -0.76 -0.62 -9.56
C ILE A 76 0.72 -0.22 -9.55
N THR A 77 1.05 0.97 -10.07
CA THR A 77 2.41 1.52 -9.97
C THR A 77 2.84 1.65 -8.52
N MET A 78 1.94 2.12 -7.64
CA MET A 78 2.23 2.19 -6.21
C MET A 78 2.50 0.80 -5.60
N TYR A 79 1.75 -0.22 -5.98
CA TYR A 79 2.03 -1.60 -5.55
C TYR A 79 3.40 -2.08 -6.01
N ALA A 80 3.81 -1.74 -7.24
CA ALA A 80 5.15 -2.07 -7.72
C ALA A 80 6.23 -1.36 -6.88
N THR A 81 6.05 -0.07 -6.57
CA THR A 81 7.01 0.66 -5.73
C THR A 81 7.09 0.13 -4.31
N LEU A 82 5.94 -0.22 -3.70
CA LEU A 82 5.90 -0.84 -2.37
C LEU A 82 6.58 -2.21 -2.40
N ALA A 83 6.27 -3.05 -3.39
CA ALA A 83 6.94 -4.34 -3.55
C ALA A 83 8.47 -4.18 -3.64
N THR A 84 8.95 -3.25 -4.47
CA THR A 84 10.39 -2.96 -4.56
C THR A 84 10.99 -2.54 -3.24
N LEU A 85 10.32 -1.65 -2.49
CA LEU A 85 10.82 -1.24 -1.18
C LEU A 85 10.80 -2.40 -0.18
N CYS A 86 9.74 -3.20 -0.14
CA CYS A 86 9.63 -4.35 0.74
C CYS A 86 10.67 -5.44 0.41
N PHE A 87 11.08 -5.58 -0.86
CA PHE A 87 12.24 -6.40 -1.22
C PHE A 87 13.52 -5.91 -0.56
N VAL A 88 13.82 -4.62 -0.68
CA VAL A 88 15.01 -3.99 -0.08
C VAL A 88 14.97 -4.13 1.44
N GLU A 89 13.85 -3.82 2.07
CA GLU A 89 13.64 -3.99 3.52
C GLU A 89 13.88 -5.44 3.97
N THR A 90 13.39 -6.40 3.19
CA THR A 90 13.48 -7.83 3.50
C THR A 90 14.91 -8.36 3.33
N VAL A 91 15.54 -8.07 2.20
CA VAL A 91 16.83 -8.65 1.80
C VAL A 91 18.00 -7.90 2.45
N ASP A 92 17.99 -6.57 2.39
CA ASP A 92 19.13 -5.75 2.81
C ASP A 92 19.04 -5.36 4.29
N PHE A 93 17.82 -5.23 4.83
CA PHE A 93 17.58 -4.70 6.18
C PHE A 93 16.89 -5.66 7.15
N ASN A 94 16.84 -6.95 6.84
CA ASN A 94 16.34 -7.98 7.76
C ASN A 94 14.96 -7.67 8.38
N ALA A 95 14.02 -7.16 7.58
CA ALA A 95 12.66 -6.85 8.01
C ALA A 95 12.06 -7.94 8.92
N PHE A 96 11.30 -7.51 9.92
CA PHE A 96 10.64 -8.39 10.90
C PHE A 96 11.60 -9.16 11.83
N GLY A 97 12.78 -8.59 12.12
CA GLY A 97 13.73 -9.15 13.10
C GLY A 97 14.63 -10.27 12.56
N GLY A 98 14.69 -10.45 11.23
CA GLY A 98 15.51 -11.47 10.57
C GLY A 98 14.93 -12.88 10.61
N GLY A 99 15.37 -13.73 9.68
CA GLY A 99 14.95 -15.13 9.54
C GLY A 99 13.92 -15.38 8.43
N ASP A 100 13.56 -16.64 8.20
CA ASP A 100 12.84 -17.06 6.97
C ASP A 100 11.42 -16.50 6.86
N ARG A 101 10.82 -16.13 8.00
CA ARG A 101 9.46 -15.57 8.07
C ARG A 101 9.32 -14.30 7.21
N ARG A 102 10.38 -13.51 7.06
CA ARG A 102 10.37 -12.29 6.24
C ARG A 102 10.03 -12.57 4.77
N PHE A 103 10.56 -13.67 4.23
CA PHE A 103 10.32 -14.05 2.84
C PHE A 103 8.90 -14.56 2.63
N ILE A 104 8.32 -15.23 3.64
CA ILE A 104 6.92 -15.67 3.61
C ILE A 104 5.99 -14.45 3.62
N ILE A 105 6.24 -13.47 4.49
CA ILE A 105 5.43 -12.24 4.57
C ILE A 105 5.52 -11.48 3.24
N MET A 106 6.73 -11.28 2.71
CA MET A 106 6.94 -10.63 1.41
C MET A 106 6.22 -11.37 0.27
N ALA A 107 6.28 -12.71 0.23
CA ALA A 107 5.59 -13.50 -0.79
C ALA A 107 4.06 -13.33 -0.72
N VAL A 108 3.49 -13.34 0.49
CA VAL A 108 2.05 -13.10 0.70
C VAL A 108 1.66 -11.70 0.22
N GLU A 109 2.48 -10.69 0.52
CA GLU A 109 2.25 -9.33 0.08
C GLU A 109 2.26 -9.21 -1.45
N TYR A 110 3.20 -9.86 -2.12
CA TYR A 110 3.31 -9.84 -3.58
C TYR A 110 2.12 -10.52 -4.25
N ILE A 111 1.71 -11.68 -3.73
CA ILE A 111 0.51 -12.39 -4.20
C ILE A 111 -0.71 -11.48 -4.04
N LEU A 112 -0.84 -10.80 -2.91
CA LEU A 112 -1.92 -9.85 -2.68
C LEU A 112 -1.88 -8.72 -3.72
N TYR A 113 -0.73 -8.09 -3.96
CA TYR A 113 -0.60 -7.04 -4.97
C TYR A 113 -0.97 -7.51 -6.38
N ILE A 114 -0.61 -8.73 -6.77
CA ILE A 114 -0.99 -9.31 -8.06
C ILE A 114 -2.52 -9.51 -8.14
N ILE A 115 -3.13 -10.08 -7.09
CA ILE A 115 -4.59 -10.29 -7.02
C ILE A 115 -5.32 -8.94 -7.11
N LEU A 116 -4.88 -7.94 -6.34
CA LEU A 116 -5.48 -6.61 -6.33
C LEU A 116 -5.30 -5.90 -7.68
N SER A 117 -4.13 -6.00 -8.29
CA SER A 117 -3.87 -5.44 -9.62
C SER A 117 -4.78 -6.07 -10.68
N THR A 118 -4.92 -7.39 -10.64
CA THR A 118 -5.81 -8.14 -11.54
C THR A 118 -7.26 -7.69 -11.37
N TYR A 119 -7.71 -7.48 -10.13
CA TYR A 119 -9.04 -6.93 -9.86
C TYR A 119 -9.21 -5.51 -10.43
N LEU A 120 -8.23 -4.62 -10.20
CA LEU A 120 -8.29 -3.24 -10.67
C LEU A 120 -8.41 -3.15 -12.20
N LEU A 121 -7.77 -4.07 -12.93
CA LEU A 121 -7.83 -4.08 -14.40
C LEU A 121 -9.07 -4.78 -14.96
N ARG A 122 -9.52 -5.87 -14.35
CA ARG A 122 -10.56 -6.74 -14.93
C ARG A 122 -11.97 -6.48 -14.40
N SER A 123 -12.11 -5.79 -13.27
CA SER A 123 -13.42 -5.63 -12.63
C SER A 123 -14.31 -4.64 -13.36
N LYS A 124 -15.52 -5.08 -13.72
CA LYS A 124 -16.58 -4.21 -14.26
C LYS A 124 -16.91 -3.03 -13.34
N GLN A 125 -16.85 -3.22 -12.01
CA GLN A 125 -17.14 -2.14 -11.04
C GLN A 125 -16.09 -1.05 -11.06
N VAL A 126 -14.82 -1.44 -11.17
CA VAL A 126 -13.68 -0.53 -11.22
C VAL A 126 -13.76 0.29 -12.51
N ARG A 127 -14.08 -0.38 -13.64
CA ARG A 127 -14.37 0.29 -14.91
C ARG A 127 -15.54 1.26 -14.80
N LEU A 128 -16.69 0.83 -14.26
CA LEU A 128 -17.85 1.72 -14.08
C LEU A 128 -17.55 2.92 -13.19
N ARG A 129 -16.72 2.76 -12.16
CA ARG A 129 -16.38 3.84 -11.23
C ARG A 129 -15.40 4.85 -11.83
N PHE A 130 -14.40 4.38 -12.58
CA PHE A 130 -13.27 5.20 -13.05
C PHE A 130 -13.30 5.55 -14.54
N GLN A 131 -14.03 4.81 -15.38
CA GLN A 131 -14.13 5.04 -16.82
C GLN A 131 -15.49 5.66 -17.21
N GLY A 132 -16.04 6.53 -16.37
CA GLY A 132 -17.36 7.13 -16.60
C GLY A 132 -17.39 8.10 -17.78
N HIS A 133 -18.17 7.74 -18.81
CA HIS A 133 -18.59 8.50 -19.99
C HIS A 133 -17.51 8.82 -21.04
N GLU A 134 -17.20 7.82 -21.87
CA GLU A 134 -17.12 8.05 -23.33
C GLU A 134 -18.46 7.62 -23.94
#